data_AF-A0A8H7TW70-F1
#
_entry.id   AF-A0A8H7TW70-F1
#
_cell.length_a   1.000
_cell.length_b   1.000
_cell.length_c   1.000
_cell.angle_alpha   90.00
_cell.angle_beta   90.00
_cell.angle_gamma   90.00
#
_symmetry.space_group_name_H-M   'P 1'
#
loop_
_entity.id
_entity.type
_entity.pdbx_description
1 polymer ?
#
loop_
_entity_poly.entity_id
_entity_poly.type
_entity_poly.pdbx_seq_one_letter_code
_entity_poly.pdbx_strand_id
1 'polypeptide(L)'
;MGEGLIPALEKIIPHPDFHNEVSVPHNPIDPATFRANLDVCASDCQYTTNIFQRGPKGEGYGFVCAPVGNGKPVALPESLEAAKTPTITEARHYLNHYVENLPTKPVFYYSGHAFSVPHKTPLHPGHEMLANEFLADLHHPYYHVGVDGSANRFHWEDLSSIDGGDLSTRHGLRSANVVLFGVKLWILIAMNHTTKFEEFVSTHWDCNTCSHRVGHRSLLIAPWRLEKEGIDFTIHVATPGKMIVPDLCQYHCVVNMGFCIAQSINFKLAGDQLVSNTHASCKECGLTELTRKYSNNRVAPPKQSRKRGAKASLPAARPAKRVQSAEVTEVLESIREADPGCIVPQVDKSDPWHSDVVVMAAAIQSSLAIAQFVSLVREWRSSHDNIFSCSSDKPKTSVEYQIECLQASTKNLALGKFIVRLCQMRLAQAAEKIKERTGLKRIDPSEMQGIAEKHGMEKRELGRHLEEGRWWMKLCGPYEGLLPFLLLTPDNEAPFDIKKKDWYHLVSVDAKLQAFHRSLDEEHMQKISDAGQIFEGMMRLESSKRFQWEEEEKFDTQAKNQTEYLSTVV
;
A
#
# COMPACT_ATOMS: atom_id res chain seq x y z
N MET A 1 -28.74 1.41 -17.99
CA MET A 1 -27.57 2.29 -18.16
C MET A 1 -26.32 1.43 -18.23
N GLY A 2 -25.20 2.01 -18.66
CA GLY A 2 -24.00 1.38 -19.22
C GLY A 2 -23.20 2.54 -19.82
N GLU A 3 -22.70 2.45 -21.05
CA GLU A 3 -22.00 3.59 -21.72
C GLU A 3 -22.79 4.92 -21.68
N GLY A 4 -24.13 4.86 -21.70
CA GLY A 4 -25.00 6.04 -21.57
C GLY A 4 -25.08 6.70 -20.18
N LEU A 5 -24.33 6.22 -19.17
CA LEU A 5 -24.36 6.78 -17.82
C LEU A 5 -23.85 8.23 -17.80
N ILE A 6 -22.65 8.47 -18.32
CA ILE A 6 -22.00 9.79 -18.24
C ILE A 6 -22.80 10.87 -18.97
N PRO A 7 -23.26 10.65 -20.22
CA PRO A 7 -24.10 11.64 -20.91
C PRO A 7 -25.43 11.94 -20.20
N ALA A 8 -25.96 11.00 -19.41
CA ALA A 8 -27.15 11.24 -18.60
C ALA A 8 -26.81 12.10 -17.37
N LEU A 9 -25.73 11.76 -16.65
CA LEU A 9 -25.27 12.51 -15.49
C LEU A 9 -24.86 13.95 -15.83
N GLU A 10 -24.26 14.19 -17.00
CA GLU A 10 -23.96 15.54 -17.52
C GLU A 10 -25.20 16.43 -17.65
N LYS A 11 -26.38 15.85 -17.86
CA LYS A 11 -27.65 16.59 -17.94
C LYS A 11 -28.32 16.74 -16.59
N ILE A 12 -28.18 15.73 -15.73
CA ILE A 12 -28.88 15.66 -14.44
C ILE A 12 -28.17 16.47 -13.37
N ILE A 13 -26.86 16.32 -13.22
CA ILE A 13 -26.08 16.92 -12.11
C ILE A 13 -26.18 18.45 -12.11
N PRO A 14 -26.13 19.17 -13.25
CA PRO A 14 -26.26 20.62 -13.25
C PRO A 14 -27.69 21.14 -12.99
N HIS A 15 -28.69 20.27 -12.93
CA HIS A 15 -30.08 20.67 -12.75
C HIS A 15 -30.31 21.18 -11.31
N PRO A 16 -31.01 22.31 -11.09
CA PRO A 16 -31.21 22.86 -9.73
C PRO A 16 -31.89 21.92 -8.73
N ASP A 17 -32.77 21.04 -9.24
CA ASP A 17 -33.49 20.05 -8.42
C ASP A 17 -32.67 18.77 -8.15
N PHE A 18 -31.42 18.70 -8.64
CA PHE A 18 -30.54 17.58 -8.33
C PHE A 18 -30.07 17.66 -6.88
N HIS A 19 -30.36 16.60 -6.13
CA HIS A 19 -29.97 16.46 -4.74
C HIS A 19 -29.28 15.12 -4.51
N ASN A 20 -28.22 14.86 -5.27
CA ASN A 20 -27.35 13.68 -5.15
C ASN A 20 -28.02 12.30 -5.33
N GLU A 21 -29.31 12.23 -5.70
CA GLU A 21 -30.05 10.98 -5.95
C GLU A 21 -30.58 10.95 -7.38
N VAL A 22 -30.40 9.81 -8.05
CA VAL A 22 -30.87 9.55 -9.42
C VAL A 22 -31.64 8.25 -9.45
N SER A 23 -32.83 8.26 -10.05
CA SER A 23 -33.59 7.03 -10.32
C SER A 23 -32.96 6.27 -11.49
N VAL A 24 -32.70 4.97 -11.29
CA VAL A 24 -32.06 4.11 -12.30
C VAL A 24 -32.89 2.86 -12.52
N PRO A 25 -32.75 2.17 -13.68
CA PRO A 25 -33.45 0.92 -13.91
C PRO A 25 -33.21 -0.07 -12.77
N HIS A 26 -34.29 -0.63 -12.24
CA HIS A 26 -34.21 -1.61 -11.17
C HIS A 26 -33.58 -2.90 -11.73
N ASN A 27 -32.38 -3.20 -11.24
CA ASN A 27 -31.58 -4.35 -11.66
C ASN A 27 -31.06 -5.08 -10.42
N PRO A 28 -31.95 -5.75 -9.68
CA PRO A 28 -31.58 -6.37 -8.43
C PRO A 28 -30.67 -7.57 -8.66
N ILE A 29 -29.82 -7.86 -7.68
CA ILE A 29 -29.01 -9.08 -7.65
C ILE A 29 -29.59 -10.05 -6.62
N ASP A 30 -29.60 -11.35 -6.96
CA ASP A 30 -29.95 -12.39 -6.00
C ASP A 30 -28.80 -12.60 -5.00
N PRO A 31 -29.01 -12.40 -3.69
CA PRO A 31 -27.97 -12.58 -2.67
C PRO A 31 -27.36 -13.99 -2.64
N ALA A 32 -28.17 -15.02 -2.93
CA ALA A 32 -27.67 -16.40 -2.92
C ALA A 32 -26.72 -16.66 -4.09
N THR A 33 -27.11 -16.23 -5.30
CA THR A 33 -26.25 -16.25 -6.49
C THR A 33 -24.98 -15.43 -6.26
N PHE A 34 -25.09 -14.24 -5.67
CA PHE A 34 -23.93 -13.42 -5.33
C PHE A 34 -22.97 -14.16 -4.40
N ARG A 35 -23.47 -14.72 -3.31
CA ARG A 35 -22.67 -15.49 -2.34
C ARG A 35 -21.97 -16.69 -2.96
N ALA A 36 -22.65 -17.42 -3.85
CA ALA A 36 -22.07 -18.59 -4.52
C ALA A 36 -20.89 -18.24 -5.44
N ASN A 37 -20.81 -17.00 -5.91
CA ASN A 37 -19.81 -16.56 -6.88
C ASN A 37 -18.79 -15.57 -6.30
N LEU A 38 -19.03 -14.99 -5.11
CA LEU A 38 -18.10 -14.06 -4.48
C LEU A 38 -16.86 -14.81 -3.98
N ASP A 39 -15.71 -14.49 -4.55
CA ASP A 39 -14.42 -14.90 -4.00
C ASP A 39 -13.88 -13.80 -3.08
N VAL A 40 -13.98 -14.04 -1.77
CA VAL A 40 -13.48 -13.12 -0.74
C VAL A 40 -11.96 -13.16 -0.57
N CYS A 41 -11.29 -14.11 -1.23
CA CYS A 41 -9.84 -14.29 -1.22
C CYS A 41 -9.19 -13.81 -2.52
N ALA A 42 -9.97 -13.32 -3.48
CA ALA A 42 -9.46 -12.83 -4.74
C ALA A 42 -8.57 -11.59 -4.55
N SER A 43 -7.54 -11.45 -5.38
CA SER A 43 -6.50 -10.42 -5.27
C SER A 43 -7.01 -8.99 -5.50
N ASP A 44 -8.21 -8.86 -6.05
CA ASP A 44 -8.95 -7.63 -6.34
C ASP A 44 -9.92 -7.22 -5.21
N CYS A 45 -9.95 -8.00 -4.12
CA CYS A 45 -10.59 -7.61 -2.87
C CYS A 45 -9.65 -6.72 -2.04
N GLN A 46 -10.06 -5.48 -1.73
CA GLN A 46 -9.26 -4.58 -0.90
C GLN A 46 -9.33 -4.96 0.59
N TYR A 47 -10.54 -5.24 1.11
CA TYR A 47 -10.76 -5.71 2.48
C TYR A 47 -12.16 -6.30 2.65
N THR A 48 -12.31 -7.15 3.66
CA THR A 48 -13.56 -7.90 3.96
C THR A 48 -14.12 -7.65 5.35
N THR A 49 -13.53 -6.69 6.08
CA THR A 49 -13.81 -6.52 7.51
C THR A 49 -13.79 -5.05 7.90
N ASN A 50 -14.76 -4.65 8.72
CA ASN A 50 -14.72 -3.42 9.50
C ASN A 50 -14.36 -3.72 10.95
N ILE A 51 -13.44 -2.92 11.51
CA ILE A 51 -13.12 -2.88 12.93
C ILE A 51 -13.52 -1.50 13.45
N PHE A 52 -14.17 -1.48 14.61
CA PHE A 52 -14.67 -0.26 15.21
C PHE A 52 -13.93 0.09 16.49
N GLN A 53 -13.73 1.39 16.70
CA GLN A 53 -13.29 1.95 17.96
C GLN A 53 -14.30 3.00 18.40
N ARG A 54 -14.78 2.89 19.65
CA ARG A 54 -15.72 3.85 20.22
C ARG A 54 -15.01 5.16 20.56
N GLY A 55 -15.66 6.28 20.28
CA GLY A 55 -15.28 7.57 20.85
C GLY A 55 -15.73 7.69 22.32
N PRO A 56 -15.39 8.80 22.98
CA PRO A 56 -15.87 9.09 24.32
C PRO A 56 -17.40 9.13 24.36
N LYS A 57 -17.98 8.61 25.45
CA LYS A 57 -19.44 8.55 25.62
C LYS A 57 -20.03 9.96 25.58
N GLY A 58 -21.05 10.15 24.75
CA GLY A 58 -21.76 11.43 24.63
C GLY A 58 -21.11 12.46 23.71
N GLU A 59 -20.01 12.12 23.03
CA GLU A 59 -19.37 13.02 22.06
C GLU A 59 -19.87 12.83 20.61
N GLY A 60 -20.66 11.77 20.36
CA GLY A 60 -21.33 11.56 19.07
C GLY A 60 -20.39 11.22 17.92
N TYR A 61 -19.27 10.56 18.20
CA TYR A 61 -18.38 10.04 17.17
C TYR A 61 -17.76 8.70 17.57
N GLY A 62 -17.22 8.01 16.58
CA GLY A 62 -16.35 6.86 16.74
C GLY A 62 -15.54 6.63 15.46
N PHE A 63 -14.98 5.44 15.32
CA PHE A 63 -14.06 5.14 14.24
C PHE A 63 -14.36 3.80 13.57
N VAL A 64 -14.21 3.74 12.25
CA VAL A 64 -14.29 2.53 11.44
C VAL A 64 -13.04 2.37 10.57
N CYS A 65 -12.31 1.28 10.77
CA CYS A 65 -11.07 0.98 10.07
C CYS A 65 -11.18 -0.36 9.34
N ALA A 66 -10.53 -0.47 8.19
CA ALA A 66 -10.15 -1.76 7.65
C ALA A 66 -8.99 -2.34 8.50
N PRO A 67 -8.94 -3.67 8.77
CA PRO A 67 -7.81 -4.27 9.46
C PRO A 67 -6.51 -4.06 8.67
N VAL A 68 -5.43 -3.73 9.39
CA VAL A 68 -4.08 -3.64 8.82
C VAL A 68 -3.36 -4.98 9.06
N GLY A 69 -2.97 -5.69 8.00
CA GLY A 69 -2.16 -6.93 8.03
C GLY A 69 -2.96 -8.25 7.99
N ASN A 70 -2.33 -9.37 8.40
CA ASN A 70 -2.83 -10.76 8.29
C ASN A 70 -4.00 -11.13 9.23
N GLY A 71 -4.92 -10.20 9.50
CA GLY A 71 -6.15 -10.53 10.22
C GLY A 71 -6.96 -11.56 9.43
N LYS A 72 -7.49 -12.60 10.09
CA LYS A 72 -8.40 -13.53 9.41
C LYS A 72 -9.62 -12.75 8.91
N PRO A 73 -9.96 -12.82 7.61
CA PRO A 73 -11.19 -12.26 7.07
C PRO A 73 -12.39 -12.69 7.91
N VAL A 74 -13.28 -11.75 8.24
CA VAL A 74 -14.61 -12.12 8.73
C VAL A 74 -15.32 -12.83 7.58
N ALA A 75 -15.92 -13.98 7.84
CA ALA A 75 -16.69 -14.71 6.84
C ALA A 75 -18.00 -13.98 6.54
N LEU A 76 -18.44 -14.05 5.29
CA LEU A 76 -19.78 -13.64 4.89
C LEU A 76 -20.81 -14.47 5.71
N PRO A 77 -21.80 -13.84 6.37
CA PRO A 77 -22.73 -14.56 7.22
C PRO A 77 -23.65 -15.50 6.42
N GLU A 78 -24.26 -16.44 7.14
CA GLU A 78 -25.21 -17.37 6.54
C GLU A 78 -26.55 -16.73 6.18
N SER A 79 -27.07 -15.87 7.04
CA SER A 79 -28.27 -15.07 6.77
C SER A 79 -27.91 -13.82 5.97
N LEU A 80 -28.63 -13.62 4.87
CA LEU A 80 -28.48 -12.50 3.93
C LEU A 80 -29.73 -11.61 3.92
N GLU A 81 -30.35 -11.42 5.09
CA GLU A 81 -31.60 -10.68 5.23
C GLU A 81 -31.42 -9.17 5.03
N ALA A 82 -32.19 -8.60 4.11
CA ALA A 82 -32.31 -7.15 3.96
C ALA A 82 -33.11 -6.56 5.11
N ALA A 83 -32.73 -5.36 5.56
CA ALA A 83 -33.58 -4.59 6.45
C ALA A 83 -34.80 -4.04 5.70
N LYS A 84 -35.87 -3.75 6.45
CA LYS A 84 -36.99 -2.94 5.94
C LYS A 84 -36.49 -1.54 5.62
N THR A 85 -36.89 -1.00 4.47
CA THR A 85 -36.57 0.38 4.08
C THR A 85 -37.08 1.37 5.13
N PRO A 86 -36.20 2.13 5.80
CA PRO A 86 -36.61 3.12 6.78
C PRO A 86 -37.06 4.42 6.11
N THR A 87 -37.88 5.18 6.83
CA THR A 87 -38.06 6.62 6.57
C THR A 87 -36.79 7.39 6.90
N ILE A 88 -36.67 8.65 6.45
CA ILE A 88 -35.53 9.51 6.78
C ILE A 88 -35.40 9.72 8.30
N THR A 89 -36.52 9.85 9.01
CA THR A 89 -36.52 10.01 10.48
C THR A 89 -36.01 8.74 11.18
N GLU A 90 -36.45 7.56 10.74
CA GLU A 90 -35.96 6.28 11.27
C GLU A 90 -34.47 6.07 10.94
N ALA A 91 -34.05 6.40 9.72
CA ALA A 91 -32.63 6.34 9.32
C ALA A 91 -31.76 7.26 10.18
N ARG A 92 -32.22 8.49 10.45
CA ARG A 92 -31.55 9.43 11.36
C ARG A 92 -31.42 8.86 12.77
N HIS A 93 -32.51 8.32 13.32
CA HIS A 93 -32.48 7.70 14.64
C HIS A 93 -31.51 6.51 14.68
N TYR A 94 -31.54 5.66 13.65
CA TYR A 94 -30.62 4.54 13.52
C TYR A 94 -29.16 5.00 13.48
N LEU A 95 -28.82 6.01 12.67
CA LEU A 95 -27.45 6.52 12.55
C LEU A 95 -26.94 7.12 13.87
N ASN A 96 -27.78 7.88 14.58
CA ASN A 96 -27.44 8.40 15.90
C ASN A 96 -27.16 7.26 16.90
N HIS A 97 -28.09 6.29 16.97
CA HIS A 97 -27.96 5.14 17.85
C HIS A 97 -26.73 4.29 17.52
N TYR A 98 -26.46 4.08 16.24
CA TYR A 98 -25.35 3.27 15.74
C TYR A 98 -24.00 3.83 16.17
N VAL A 99 -23.76 5.14 16.00
CA VAL A 99 -22.49 5.77 16.40
C VAL A 99 -22.29 5.72 17.92
N GLU A 100 -23.37 5.80 18.70
CA GLU A 100 -23.29 5.66 20.16
C GLU A 100 -23.07 4.21 20.61
N ASN A 101 -23.45 3.24 19.77
CA ASN A 101 -23.47 1.82 20.10
C ASN A 101 -22.66 0.99 19.09
N LEU A 102 -21.50 1.50 18.66
CA LEU A 102 -20.68 0.83 17.65
C LEU A 102 -20.38 -0.63 18.03
N PRO A 103 -20.32 -1.54 17.04
CA PRO A 103 -20.01 -2.95 17.26
C PRO A 103 -18.69 -3.11 18.02
N THR A 104 -18.66 -4.07 18.95
CA THR A 104 -17.42 -4.42 19.69
C THR A 104 -16.61 -5.52 19.02
N LYS A 105 -17.22 -6.25 18.09
CA LYS A 105 -16.59 -7.31 17.31
C LYS A 105 -16.39 -6.84 15.87
N PRO A 106 -15.38 -7.39 15.17
CA PRO A 106 -15.24 -7.17 13.72
C PRO A 106 -16.51 -7.57 12.98
N VAL A 107 -16.86 -6.79 11.95
CA VAL A 107 -18.07 -6.98 11.14
C VAL A 107 -17.67 -7.25 9.70
N PHE A 108 -18.41 -8.11 9.00
CA PHE A 108 -18.18 -8.37 7.58
C PHE A 108 -18.45 -7.10 6.76
N TYR A 109 -17.49 -6.72 5.92
CA TYR A 109 -17.65 -5.66 4.94
C TYR A 109 -16.65 -5.86 3.80
N TYR A 110 -17.15 -6.33 2.67
CA TYR A 110 -16.39 -6.50 1.44
C TYR A 110 -16.35 -5.20 0.65
N SER A 111 -15.14 -4.79 0.28
CA SER A 111 -14.85 -3.69 -0.64
C SER A 111 -13.83 -4.17 -1.66
N GLY A 112 -14.19 -4.20 -2.94
CA GLY A 112 -13.30 -4.69 -4.00
C GLY A 112 -14.03 -4.97 -5.30
N HIS A 113 -13.29 -5.42 -6.31
CA HIS A 113 -13.92 -5.93 -7.54
C HIS A 113 -14.40 -7.36 -7.34
N ALA A 114 -15.55 -7.70 -7.90
CA ALA A 114 -16.08 -9.07 -7.87
C ALA A 114 -16.27 -9.57 -9.30
N PHE A 115 -15.17 -9.76 -10.04
CA PHE A 115 -15.21 -10.17 -11.45
C PHE A 115 -15.84 -11.56 -11.66
N SER A 116 -15.77 -12.43 -10.66
CA SER A 116 -16.39 -13.75 -10.66
C SER A 116 -17.92 -13.70 -10.57
N VAL A 117 -18.50 -12.58 -10.14
CA VAL A 117 -19.96 -12.42 -9.99
C VAL A 117 -20.57 -12.04 -11.33
N PRO A 118 -21.39 -12.91 -11.95
CA PRO A 118 -21.99 -12.64 -13.26
C PRO A 118 -23.19 -11.70 -13.10
N HIS A 119 -22.93 -10.39 -13.03
CA HIS A 119 -23.99 -9.37 -12.96
C HIS A 119 -23.73 -8.22 -13.93
N LYS A 120 -24.74 -7.90 -14.74
CA LYS A 120 -24.68 -6.77 -15.66
C LYS A 120 -24.82 -5.47 -14.88
N THR A 121 -23.75 -4.72 -14.73
CA THR A 121 -23.78 -3.44 -14.03
C THR A 121 -24.49 -2.35 -14.85
N PRO A 122 -25.26 -1.44 -14.22
CA PRO A 122 -25.72 -0.22 -14.87
C PRO A 122 -24.65 0.89 -14.92
N LEU A 123 -23.50 0.66 -14.27
CA LEU A 123 -22.43 1.63 -14.09
C LEU A 123 -21.42 1.59 -15.22
N HIS A 124 -20.86 2.75 -15.57
CA HIS A 124 -19.81 2.85 -16.56
C HIS A 124 -18.97 4.11 -16.31
N PRO A 125 -17.64 4.03 -16.32
CA PRO A 125 -16.78 5.16 -15.94
C PRO A 125 -16.70 6.25 -17.04
N GLY A 126 -17.12 5.91 -18.27
CA GLY A 126 -17.06 6.79 -19.43
C GLY A 126 -15.83 6.55 -20.30
N HIS A 127 -15.89 6.93 -21.57
CA HIS A 127 -14.81 6.68 -22.52
C HIS A 127 -13.50 7.41 -22.14
N GLU A 128 -13.58 8.60 -21.55
CA GLU A 128 -12.39 9.34 -21.12
C GLU A 128 -11.64 8.61 -19.99
N MET A 129 -12.39 8.06 -19.03
CA MET A 129 -11.81 7.23 -17.96
C MET A 129 -11.19 5.95 -18.53
N LEU A 130 -11.91 5.24 -19.41
CA LEU A 130 -11.43 4.00 -20.05
C LEU A 130 -10.17 4.22 -20.91
N ALA A 131 -10.03 5.40 -21.53
CA ALA A 131 -8.85 5.74 -22.32
C ALA A 131 -7.61 6.01 -21.45
N ASN A 132 -7.77 6.13 -20.13
CA ASN A 132 -6.69 6.45 -19.20
C ASN A 132 -6.21 5.19 -18.47
N GLU A 133 -5.14 4.59 -18.97
CA GLU A 133 -4.55 3.35 -18.43
C GLU A 133 -4.07 3.50 -16.97
N PHE A 134 -3.75 4.72 -16.52
CA PHE A 134 -3.34 4.95 -15.12
C PHE A 134 -4.51 4.83 -14.13
N LEU A 135 -5.75 4.84 -14.64
CA LEU A 135 -6.96 4.66 -13.86
C LEU A 135 -7.61 3.31 -14.19
N ALA A 136 -6.84 2.34 -14.71
CA ALA A 136 -7.35 1.03 -15.14
C ALA A 136 -8.13 0.29 -14.06
N ASP A 137 -7.71 0.41 -12.80
CA ASP A 137 -8.43 -0.12 -11.65
C ASP A 137 -9.86 0.46 -11.53
N LEU A 138 -10.02 1.75 -11.83
CA LEU A 138 -11.31 2.45 -11.82
C LEU A 138 -12.14 2.23 -13.09
N HIS A 139 -11.68 1.39 -14.03
CA HIS A 139 -12.45 1.05 -15.23
C HIS A 139 -13.62 0.12 -14.92
N HIS A 140 -13.56 -0.56 -13.77
CA HIS A 140 -14.52 -1.57 -13.37
C HIS A 140 -15.25 -1.17 -12.09
N PRO A 141 -16.53 -1.57 -11.93
CA PRO A 141 -17.25 -1.30 -10.70
C PRO A 141 -16.61 -1.96 -9.49
N TYR A 142 -16.66 -1.24 -8.37
CA TYR A 142 -16.35 -1.74 -7.06
C TYR A 142 -17.62 -2.23 -6.38
N TYR A 143 -17.59 -3.41 -5.79
CA TYR A 143 -18.65 -3.92 -4.93
C TYR A 143 -18.41 -3.52 -3.49
N HIS A 144 -19.48 -3.12 -2.83
CA HIS A 144 -19.55 -2.78 -1.42
C HIS A 144 -20.63 -3.64 -0.77
N VAL A 145 -20.23 -4.75 -0.16
CA VAL A 145 -21.13 -5.73 0.44
C VAL A 145 -20.99 -5.69 1.93
N GLY A 146 -22.08 -5.47 2.63
CA GLY A 146 -22.06 -5.27 4.06
C GLY A 146 -23.22 -5.96 4.75
N VAL A 147 -23.05 -6.17 6.04
CA VAL A 147 -24.10 -6.60 6.95
C VAL A 147 -24.55 -5.42 7.81
N ASP A 148 -25.54 -5.66 8.67
CA ASP A 148 -26.03 -4.63 9.59
C ASP A 148 -24.90 -4.01 10.40
N GLY A 149 -24.84 -2.67 10.38
CA GLY A 149 -23.82 -1.92 11.11
C GLY A 149 -22.41 -2.02 10.52
N SER A 150 -22.22 -2.53 9.31
CA SER A 150 -21.01 -2.27 8.53
C SER A 150 -21.04 -0.87 7.92
N ALA A 151 -19.89 -0.23 7.76
CA ALA A 151 -19.82 1.18 7.40
C ALA A 151 -18.53 1.54 6.64
N ASN A 152 -18.56 2.68 5.96
CA ASN A 152 -17.36 3.36 5.49
C ASN A 152 -17.32 4.78 6.06
N ARG A 153 -16.12 5.21 6.43
CA ARG A 153 -15.83 6.49 7.10
C ARG A 153 -16.20 7.71 6.27
N PHE A 154 -16.23 8.88 6.90
CA PHE A 154 -16.26 10.15 6.17
C PHE A 154 -15.04 10.30 5.26
N HIS A 155 -15.27 10.46 3.97
CA HIS A 155 -14.25 10.72 2.97
C HIS A 155 -14.86 11.43 1.75
N TRP A 156 -14.00 11.88 0.85
CA TRP A 156 -14.36 12.21 -0.53
C TRP A 156 -13.57 11.29 -1.47
N GLU A 157 -13.89 11.32 -2.76
CA GLU A 157 -13.27 10.47 -3.77
C GLU A 157 -11.78 10.76 -3.98
N ASP A 158 -11.07 9.79 -4.52
CA ASP A 158 -9.64 9.91 -4.81
C ASP A 158 -9.34 11.08 -5.76
N LEU A 159 -8.13 11.63 -5.60
CA LEU A 159 -7.65 12.83 -6.32
C LEU A 159 -8.46 14.10 -6.05
N SER A 160 -9.41 14.05 -5.10
CA SER A 160 -10.16 15.24 -4.69
C SER A 160 -9.26 16.29 -4.07
N SER A 161 -9.45 17.53 -4.48
CA SER A 161 -8.75 18.71 -3.95
C SER A 161 -9.48 19.99 -4.32
N ILE A 162 -9.22 21.04 -3.53
CA ILE A 162 -9.81 22.36 -3.72
C ILE A 162 -8.66 23.37 -3.85
N ASP A 163 -8.55 23.98 -5.03
CA ASP A 163 -7.52 24.97 -5.33
C ASP A 163 -8.00 26.39 -5.00
N GLY A 164 -7.10 27.23 -4.47
CA GLY A 164 -7.31 28.67 -4.30
C GLY A 164 -8.17 29.06 -3.10
N GLY A 165 -7.87 30.21 -2.50
CA GLY A 165 -8.56 30.74 -1.32
C GLY A 165 -10.05 31.13 -1.53
N ASP A 166 -10.60 30.94 -2.74
CA ASP A 166 -12.01 31.17 -3.04
C ASP A 166 -12.87 29.89 -2.98
N LEU A 167 -12.27 28.72 -2.72
CA LEU A 167 -12.95 27.42 -2.58
C LEU A 167 -13.81 26.99 -3.78
N SER A 168 -13.67 27.67 -4.93
CA SER A 168 -14.56 27.49 -6.08
C SER A 168 -14.05 26.46 -7.08
N THR A 169 -12.73 26.29 -7.18
CA THR A 169 -12.14 25.35 -8.14
C THR A 169 -11.91 24.00 -7.48
N ARG A 170 -12.72 23.02 -7.87
CA ARG A 170 -12.68 21.65 -7.36
C ARG A 170 -12.10 20.72 -8.41
N HIS A 171 -11.25 19.81 -7.97
CA HIS A 171 -10.58 18.83 -8.79
C HIS A 171 -10.82 17.43 -8.23
N GLY A 172 -10.68 16.41 -9.06
CA GLY A 172 -10.73 15.01 -8.66
C GLY A 172 -11.77 14.20 -9.41
N LEU A 173 -12.02 13.01 -8.88
CA LEU A 173 -13.00 12.08 -9.43
C LEU A 173 -14.37 12.27 -8.78
N ARG A 174 -15.41 11.93 -9.53
CA ARG A 174 -16.76 11.72 -9.00
C ARG A 174 -17.00 10.25 -8.78
N SER A 175 -18.10 9.93 -8.11
CA SER A 175 -18.55 8.55 -7.88
C SER A 175 -20.05 8.43 -8.06
N ALA A 176 -20.47 7.30 -8.60
CA ALA A 176 -21.87 6.92 -8.71
C ALA A 176 -22.05 5.56 -8.05
N ASN A 177 -22.93 5.48 -7.04
CA ASN A 177 -23.18 4.27 -6.28
C ASN A 177 -24.62 3.79 -6.45
N VAL A 178 -24.81 2.53 -6.86
CA VAL A 178 -26.12 1.89 -6.99
C VAL A 178 -26.25 0.75 -5.99
N VAL A 179 -27.37 0.71 -5.26
CA VAL A 179 -27.71 -0.44 -4.42
C VAL A 179 -28.37 -1.50 -5.30
N LEU A 180 -27.88 -2.74 -5.22
CA LEU A 180 -28.42 -3.89 -5.95
C LEU A 180 -29.32 -4.76 -5.06
N PHE A 181 -29.08 -4.74 -3.75
CA PHE A 181 -29.89 -5.43 -2.74
C PHE A 181 -29.75 -4.74 -1.38
N GLY A 182 -30.81 -4.71 -0.58
CA GLY A 182 -30.77 -4.19 0.80
C GLY A 182 -30.91 -2.68 0.93
N VAL A 183 -30.44 -2.14 2.06
CA VAL A 183 -30.54 -0.72 2.42
C VAL A 183 -29.17 -0.17 2.79
N LYS A 184 -28.78 0.94 2.15
CA LYS A 184 -27.57 1.69 2.48
C LYS A 184 -27.92 3.13 2.84
N LEU A 185 -27.53 3.54 4.03
CA LEU A 185 -27.71 4.90 4.53
C LEU A 185 -26.49 5.74 4.20
N TRP A 186 -26.70 6.95 3.71
CA TRP A 186 -25.65 7.90 3.40
C TRP A 186 -25.84 9.17 4.22
N ILE A 187 -24.73 9.75 4.68
CA ILE A 187 -24.66 11.12 5.19
C ILE A 187 -23.76 11.90 4.23
N LEU A 188 -24.28 12.96 3.60
CA LEU A 188 -23.52 13.83 2.70
C LEU A 188 -23.42 15.22 3.33
N ILE A 189 -22.21 15.72 3.52
CA ILE A 189 -21.99 17.09 4.01
C ILE A 189 -22.40 18.07 2.92
N ALA A 190 -23.12 19.13 3.31
CA ALA A 190 -23.51 20.17 2.37
C ALA A 190 -22.27 20.87 1.77
N MET A 191 -22.31 21.18 0.47
CA MET A 191 -21.16 21.69 -0.27
C MET A 191 -20.65 23.04 0.24
N ASN A 192 -21.55 23.88 0.77
CA ASN A 192 -21.22 25.15 1.42
C ASN A 192 -20.56 24.97 2.80
N HIS A 193 -20.56 23.77 3.37
CA HIS A 193 -19.95 23.44 4.65
C HIS A 193 -18.72 22.51 4.54
N THR A 194 -18.20 22.27 3.33
CA THR A 194 -16.96 21.49 3.15
C THR A 194 -15.83 22.00 4.05
N THR A 195 -15.51 23.31 4.00
CA THR A 195 -14.43 23.91 4.80
C THR A 195 -14.72 23.85 6.29
N LYS A 196 -15.96 24.18 6.70
CA LYS A 196 -16.38 24.12 8.10
C LYS A 196 -16.24 22.71 8.68
N PHE A 197 -16.56 21.69 7.90
CA PHE A 197 -16.39 20.30 8.30
C PHE A 197 -14.91 19.91 8.42
N GLU A 198 -14.06 20.31 7.47
CA GLU A 198 -12.62 20.09 7.58
C GLU A 198 -12.01 20.80 8.80
N GLU A 199 -12.41 22.03 9.10
CA GLU A 199 -11.98 22.80 10.28
C GLU A 199 -12.43 22.13 11.58
N PHE A 200 -13.69 21.68 11.64
CA PHE A 200 -14.19 20.89 12.76
C PHE A 200 -13.34 19.65 13.00
N VAL A 201 -13.02 18.90 11.94
CA VAL A 201 -12.18 17.71 12.03
C VAL A 201 -10.76 18.06 12.48
N SER A 202 -10.11 19.04 11.86
CA SER A 202 -8.74 19.46 12.21
C SER A 202 -8.63 20.05 13.62
N THR A 203 -9.70 20.60 14.18
CA THR A 203 -9.72 21.14 15.55
C THR A 203 -9.81 20.04 16.61
N HIS A 204 -10.52 18.95 16.31
CA HIS A 204 -10.80 17.89 17.28
C HIS A 204 -9.85 16.69 17.16
N TRP A 205 -9.24 16.49 16.00
CA TRP A 205 -8.29 15.42 15.75
C TRP A 205 -7.05 15.98 15.04
N ASP A 206 -5.87 15.57 15.50
CA ASP A 206 -4.61 15.90 14.82
C ASP A 206 -4.73 15.46 13.36
N CYS A 207 -4.42 16.28 12.36
CA CYS A 207 -4.54 15.91 10.95
C CYS A 207 -3.24 16.20 10.23
N ASN A 208 -2.82 15.28 9.36
CA ASN A 208 -1.68 15.54 8.49
C ASN A 208 -2.09 16.48 7.34
N THR A 209 -1.12 16.88 6.52
CA THR A 209 -1.34 17.79 5.39
C THR A 209 -1.85 17.08 4.12
N CYS A 210 -2.28 15.81 4.22
CA CYS A 210 -2.82 15.08 3.07
C CYS A 210 -4.20 15.59 2.67
N SER A 211 -4.50 15.62 1.38
CA SER A 211 -5.84 15.90 0.86
C SER A 211 -6.88 14.87 1.33
N HIS A 212 -6.47 13.66 1.74
CA HIS A 212 -7.35 12.64 2.32
C HIS A 212 -7.31 12.60 3.86
N ARG A 213 -6.80 13.64 4.53
CA ARG A 213 -6.61 13.68 6.00
C ARG A 213 -7.85 13.33 6.81
N VAL A 214 -9.04 13.78 6.39
CA VAL A 214 -10.31 13.42 7.06
C VAL A 214 -10.58 11.92 6.92
N GLY A 215 -10.39 11.37 5.73
CA GLY A 215 -10.51 9.93 5.47
C GLY A 215 -9.53 9.10 6.29
N HIS A 216 -8.29 9.57 6.51
CA HIS A 216 -7.33 8.86 7.36
C HIS A 216 -7.75 8.78 8.84
N ARG A 217 -8.64 9.67 9.28
CA ARG A 217 -9.13 9.66 10.65
C ARG A 217 -10.17 8.60 10.90
N SER A 218 -10.69 7.93 9.86
CA SER A 218 -11.63 6.81 10.04
C SER A 218 -12.91 7.20 10.77
N LEU A 219 -13.32 8.46 10.68
CA LEU A 219 -14.41 9.01 11.49
C LEU A 219 -15.78 8.50 11.04
N LEU A 220 -16.57 8.13 12.04
CA LEU A 220 -18.02 8.07 12.01
C LEU A 220 -18.55 9.15 12.96
N ILE A 221 -19.47 10.00 12.50
CA ILE A 221 -20.02 11.11 13.27
C ILE A 221 -21.54 11.02 13.22
N ALA A 222 -22.17 11.10 14.38
CA ALA A 222 -23.62 11.04 14.51
C ALA A 222 -24.27 12.30 13.89
N PRO A 223 -25.43 12.17 13.23
CA PRO A 223 -26.22 13.31 12.76
C PRO A 223 -26.40 14.41 13.82
N TRP A 224 -26.75 14.06 15.06
CA TRP A 224 -26.96 15.07 16.12
C TRP A 224 -25.67 15.86 16.43
N ARG A 225 -24.50 15.24 16.29
CA ARG A 225 -23.22 15.89 16.54
C ARG A 225 -22.90 16.89 15.43
N LEU A 226 -23.15 16.54 14.17
CA LEU A 226 -23.03 17.49 13.06
C LEU A 226 -23.94 18.71 13.25
N GLU A 227 -25.19 18.49 13.69
CA GLU A 227 -26.13 19.58 14.00
C GLU A 227 -25.66 20.46 15.16
N LYS A 228 -25.11 19.86 16.23
CA LYS A 228 -24.54 20.59 17.36
C LYS A 228 -23.40 21.52 16.94
N GLU A 229 -22.61 21.12 15.95
CA GLU A 229 -21.52 21.93 15.39
C GLU A 229 -22.00 22.89 14.28
N GLY A 230 -23.31 22.89 13.98
CA GLY A 230 -23.94 23.68 12.92
C GLY A 230 -23.45 23.32 11.53
N ILE A 231 -23.10 22.05 11.30
CA ILE A 231 -22.66 21.53 10.01
C ILE A 231 -23.88 20.93 9.31
N ASP A 232 -24.33 21.57 8.24
CA ASP A 232 -25.43 21.06 7.41
C ASP A 232 -25.02 19.81 6.62
N PHE A 233 -25.96 18.86 6.52
CA PHE A 233 -25.83 17.61 5.79
C PHE A 233 -27.20 17.10 5.35
N THR A 234 -27.21 16.17 4.40
CA THR A 234 -28.38 15.39 4.02
C THR A 234 -28.21 13.92 4.41
N ILE A 235 -29.33 13.24 4.66
CA ILE A 235 -29.37 11.78 4.82
C ILE A 235 -30.10 11.20 3.61
N HIS A 236 -29.49 10.21 2.96
CA HIS A 236 -30.13 9.46 1.87
C HIS A 236 -30.32 8.00 2.26
N VAL A 237 -31.49 7.45 1.91
CA VAL A 237 -31.81 6.03 2.06
C VAL A 237 -31.76 5.41 0.66
N ALA A 238 -30.64 4.77 0.36
CA ALA A 238 -30.42 4.12 -0.92
C ALA A 238 -30.92 2.67 -0.88
N THR A 239 -31.73 2.32 -1.88
CA THR A 239 -32.34 1.01 -2.10
C THR A 239 -32.22 0.64 -3.58
N PRO A 240 -32.51 -0.61 -3.98
CA PRO A 240 -32.54 -0.98 -5.39
C PRO A 240 -33.37 -0.02 -6.24
N GLY A 241 -32.83 0.36 -7.40
CA GLY A 241 -33.41 1.38 -8.30
C GLY A 241 -33.02 2.82 -7.99
N LYS A 242 -32.25 3.06 -6.92
CA LYS A 242 -31.67 4.37 -6.60
C LYS A 242 -30.16 4.35 -6.76
N MET A 243 -29.64 5.45 -7.32
CA MET A 243 -28.22 5.72 -7.42
C MET A 243 -27.90 7.01 -6.67
N ILE A 244 -26.91 6.96 -5.78
CA ILE A 244 -26.39 8.13 -5.08
C ILE A 244 -25.15 8.62 -5.83
N VAL A 245 -25.10 9.91 -6.12
CA VAL A 245 -24.03 10.58 -6.86
C VAL A 245 -23.57 11.79 -6.05
N PRO A 246 -22.56 11.61 -5.18
CA PRO A 246 -21.95 12.73 -4.46
C PRO A 246 -21.36 13.75 -5.44
N ASP A 247 -21.37 15.02 -5.04
CA ASP A 247 -20.69 16.08 -5.76
C ASP A 247 -19.17 15.96 -5.66
N LEU A 248 -18.48 16.64 -6.58
CA LEU A 248 -17.02 16.70 -6.59
C LEU A 248 -16.51 17.32 -5.28
N CYS A 249 -15.59 16.62 -4.60
CA CYS A 249 -15.10 17.01 -3.27
C CYS A 249 -16.22 17.13 -2.20
N GLN A 250 -17.27 16.31 -2.28
CA GLN A 250 -18.28 16.22 -1.23
C GLN A 250 -17.96 15.11 -0.23
N TYR A 251 -17.81 15.50 1.04
CA TYR A 251 -17.62 14.54 2.12
C TYR A 251 -18.89 13.71 2.33
N HIS A 252 -18.70 12.40 2.42
CA HIS A 252 -19.78 11.47 2.66
C HIS A 252 -19.35 10.27 3.50
N CYS A 253 -20.32 9.70 4.21
CA CYS A 253 -20.18 8.51 5.05
C CYS A 253 -21.32 7.55 4.73
N VAL A 254 -21.09 6.23 4.85
CA VAL A 254 -22.13 5.22 4.60
C VAL A 254 -22.22 4.20 5.72
N VAL A 255 -23.44 3.75 6.00
CA VAL A 255 -23.74 2.68 6.95
C VAL A 255 -24.78 1.75 6.33
N ASN A 256 -24.52 0.45 6.34
CA ASN A 256 -25.49 -0.55 5.90
C ASN A 256 -26.47 -0.88 7.02
N MET A 257 -27.75 -1.02 6.65
CA MET A 257 -28.81 -1.48 7.53
C MET A 257 -29.31 -2.83 7.00
N GLY A 258 -29.08 -3.89 7.76
CA GLY A 258 -29.20 -5.27 7.28
C GLY A 258 -28.15 -5.65 6.24
N PHE A 259 -28.36 -6.79 5.56
CA PHE A 259 -27.51 -7.21 4.45
C PHE A 259 -27.72 -6.33 3.23
N CYS A 260 -26.64 -5.84 2.64
CA CYS A 260 -26.66 -4.92 1.51
C CYS A 260 -25.58 -5.28 0.49
N ILE A 261 -25.94 -5.25 -0.80
CA ILE A 261 -25.00 -5.34 -1.93
C ILE A 261 -25.15 -4.06 -2.74
N ALA A 262 -24.06 -3.35 -2.96
CA ALA A 262 -24.02 -2.16 -3.81
C ALA A 262 -22.81 -2.18 -4.72
N GLN A 263 -22.87 -1.41 -5.80
CA GLN A 263 -21.73 -1.13 -6.67
C GLN A 263 -21.43 0.37 -6.70
N SER A 264 -20.17 0.74 -6.89
CA SER A 264 -19.76 2.10 -7.25
C SER A 264 -18.87 2.11 -8.48
N ILE A 265 -18.82 3.24 -9.18
CA ILE A 265 -17.86 3.52 -10.24
C ILE A 265 -17.38 4.96 -10.10
N ASN A 266 -16.08 5.18 -10.31
CA ASN A 266 -15.55 6.53 -10.45
C ASN A 266 -15.70 7.02 -11.88
N PHE A 267 -16.01 8.31 -12.03
CA PHE A 267 -16.19 8.92 -13.34
C PHE A 267 -15.77 10.39 -13.36
N LYS A 268 -15.81 10.95 -14.57
CA LYS A 268 -15.64 12.38 -14.83
C LYS A 268 -16.75 12.87 -15.75
N LEU A 269 -17.21 14.10 -15.54
CA LEU A 269 -18.01 14.85 -16.48
C LEU A 269 -17.10 15.70 -17.37
N ALA A 270 -17.64 16.17 -18.50
CA ALA A 270 -17.01 17.23 -19.28
C ALA A 270 -16.68 18.44 -18.39
N GLY A 271 -15.40 18.83 -18.36
CA GLY A 271 -14.91 19.95 -17.57
C GLY A 271 -14.31 19.58 -16.21
N ASP A 272 -14.55 18.37 -15.69
CA ASP A 272 -13.87 17.91 -14.47
C ASP A 272 -12.35 17.79 -14.71
N GLN A 273 -11.56 18.35 -13.81
CA GLN A 273 -10.11 18.33 -13.87
C GLN A 273 -9.54 17.42 -12.78
N LEU A 274 -8.62 16.54 -13.15
CA LEU A 274 -7.86 15.75 -12.17
C LEU A 274 -6.62 16.48 -11.68
N VAL A 275 -6.07 17.37 -12.51
CA VAL A 275 -4.83 18.06 -12.21
C VAL A 275 -5.10 19.20 -11.24
N SER A 276 -4.49 19.17 -10.06
CA SER A 276 -4.62 20.20 -9.02
C SER A 276 -3.25 20.74 -8.60
N ASN A 277 -3.20 22.01 -8.18
CA ASN A 277 -1.99 22.58 -7.58
C ASN A 277 -1.89 22.27 -6.09
N THR A 278 -2.99 21.93 -5.41
CA THR A 278 -3.02 21.75 -3.95
C THR A 278 -3.07 20.29 -3.51
N HIS A 279 -3.30 19.35 -4.43
CA HIS A 279 -3.39 17.94 -4.08
C HIS A 279 -2.08 17.41 -3.47
N ALA A 280 -2.17 16.95 -2.22
CA ALA A 280 -1.08 16.44 -1.42
C ALA A 280 -1.39 15.01 -0.96
N SER A 281 -0.51 14.06 -1.26
CA SER A 281 -0.65 12.66 -0.84
C SER A 281 0.40 12.31 0.22
N CYS A 282 -0.02 11.60 1.27
CA CYS A 282 0.93 10.93 2.18
C CYS A 282 1.24 9.50 1.70
N LYS A 283 2.21 8.83 2.33
CA LYS A 283 2.54 7.43 2.02
C LYS A 283 1.43 6.44 2.41
N GLU A 284 0.54 6.82 3.33
CA GLU A 284 -0.53 5.96 3.86
C GLU A 284 -1.72 5.85 2.90
N CYS A 285 -1.91 6.82 2.00
CA CYS A 285 -3.06 6.81 1.10
C CYS A 285 -2.89 5.92 -0.14
N GLY A 286 -1.68 5.41 -0.42
CA GLY A 286 -1.43 4.60 -1.63
C GLY A 286 -1.46 5.38 -2.96
N LEU A 287 -1.92 6.63 -2.98
CA LEU A 287 -2.13 7.45 -4.19
C LEU A 287 -0.87 8.19 -4.68
N THR A 288 0.33 7.81 -4.23
CA THR A 288 1.56 8.59 -4.49
C THR A 288 1.88 8.70 -5.98
N GLU A 289 1.65 7.64 -6.76
CA GLU A 289 1.91 7.65 -8.19
C GLU A 289 0.87 8.48 -8.97
N LEU A 290 -0.41 8.31 -8.65
CA LEU A 290 -1.48 9.12 -9.22
C LEU A 290 -1.29 10.61 -8.90
N THR A 291 -0.92 10.92 -7.65
CA THR A 291 -0.62 12.30 -7.23
C THR A 291 0.57 12.88 -7.99
N ARG A 292 1.62 12.10 -8.27
CA ARG A 292 2.74 12.58 -9.10
C ARG A 292 2.30 12.96 -10.51
N LYS A 293 1.32 12.24 -11.06
CA LYS A 293 0.79 12.48 -12.39
C LYS A 293 -0.18 13.67 -12.42
N TYR A 294 -1.02 13.80 -11.41
CA TYR A 294 -2.13 14.75 -11.37
C TYR A 294 -1.93 15.91 -10.37
N SER A 295 -0.74 16.10 -9.79
CA SER A 295 -0.41 17.30 -9.02
C SER A 295 0.55 18.20 -9.79
N ASN A 296 0.16 19.46 -9.97
CA ASN A 296 0.99 20.51 -10.55
C ASN A 296 2.04 21.03 -9.57
N ASN A 297 1.84 20.84 -8.27
CA ASN A 297 2.87 21.07 -7.26
C ASN A 297 3.91 19.95 -7.36
N ARG A 298 4.85 20.14 -8.29
CA ARG A 298 6.16 19.50 -8.22
C ARG A 298 6.81 20.02 -6.94
N VAL A 299 6.60 19.34 -5.81
CA VAL A 299 7.41 19.58 -4.61
C VAL A 299 8.85 19.37 -5.05
N ALA A 300 9.58 20.48 -5.17
CA ALA A 300 10.97 20.43 -5.58
C ALA A 300 11.74 19.58 -4.56
N PRO A 301 12.56 18.61 -4.97
CA PRO A 301 13.55 18.06 -4.06
C PRO A 301 14.43 19.21 -3.55
N PRO A 302 14.93 19.15 -2.30
CA PRO A 302 15.84 20.16 -1.78
C PRO A 302 17.00 20.36 -2.76
N LYS A 303 17.28 21.63 -3.07
CA LYS A 303 18.20 22.08 -4.11
C LYS A 303 19.52 21.30 -4.07
N GLN A 304 19.82 20.54 -5.11
CA GLN A 304 21.18 20.22 -5.51
C GLN A 304 21.45 20.68 -6.94
N SER A 305 22.66 21.18 -7.12
CA SER A 305 23.14 22.05 -8.19
C SER A 305 22.95 21.50 -9.61
N ARG A 306 22.54 22.41 -10.50
CA ARG A 306 22.51 22.28 -11.96
C ARG A 306 23.80 21.66 -12.54
N LYS A 307 23.64 20.71 -13.47
CA LYS A 307 24.38 20.71 -14.75
C LYS A 307 23.44 20.40 -15.91
N ARG A 308 23.62 21.16 -17.00
CA ARG A 308 22.83 21.19 -18.23
C ARG A 308 23.31 20.13 -19.23
N GLY A 309 22.39 19.62 -20.04
CA GLY A 309 22.60 19.01 -21.36
C GLY A 309 21.24 18.50 -21.88
N ALA A 310 20.49 19.31 -22.62
CA ALA A 310 20.42 19.38 -24.09
C ALA A 310 19.42 18.37 -24.71
N LYS A 311 18.55 18.91 -25.56
CA LYS A 311 17.31 18.33 -26.11
C LYS A 311 17.55 17.20 -27.14
N ALA A 312 16.59 16.28 -27.25
CA ALA A 312 16.21 15.67 -28.53
C ALA A 312 14.71 15.29 -28.54
N SER A 313 14.10 15.45 -29.70
CA SER A 313 12.68 15.34 -30.07
C SER A 313 12.16 13.90 -30.19
N LEU A 314 10.90 13.67 -29.79
CA LEU A 314 10.17 12.41 -29.96
C LEU A 314 9.58 12.26 -31.38
N PRO A 315 9.67 11.08 -32.02
CA PRO A 315 8.74 10.66 -33.07
C PRO A 315 7.55 9.88 -32.49
N ALA A 316 6.50 9.76 -33.31
CA ALA A 316 5.14 9.31 -32.98
C ALA A 316 5.01 7.91 -32.36
N ALA A 317 3.93 7.75 -31.56
CA ALA A 317 3.60 6.61 -30.73
C ALA A 317 3.34 5.29 -31.51
N ARG A 318 3.88 4.19 -30.96
CA ARG A 318 3.56 2.79 -31.30
C ARG A 318 2.84 2.12 -30.11
N PRO A 319 2.02 1.07 -30.35
CA PRO A 319 1.10 0.48 -29.35
C PRO A 319 1.81 -0.22 -28.16
N ALA A 320 1.33 0.06 -26.94
CA ALA A 320 1.97 -0.21 -25.65
C ALA A 320 2.18 -1.69 -25.26
N LYS A 321 1.34 -2.63 -25.74
CA LYS A 321 1.49 -4.07 -25.42
C LYS A 321 2.76 -4.71 -25.99
N ARG A 322 3.37 -4.10 -27.02
CA ARG A 322 4.65 -4.55 -27.59
C ARG A 322 5.86 -3.86 -26.92
N VAL A 323 5.62 -2.83 -26.12
CA VAL A 323 6.67 -1.94 -25.57
C VAL A 323 7.21 -2.47 -24.24
N GLN A 324 6.39 -2.94 -23.30
CA GLN A 324 6.90 -3.47 -22.03
C GLN A 324 7.71 -4.77 -22.19
N SER A 325 7.30 -5.69 -23.07
CA SER A 325 8.11 -6.89 -23.35
C SER A 325 9.39 -6.53 -24.10
N ALA A 326 9.37 -5.48 -24.93
CA ALA A 326 10.56 -5.00 -25.62
C ALA A 326 11.52 -4.27 -24.67
N GLU A 327 11.02 -3.47 -23.74
CA GLU A 327 11.80 -2.73 -22.74
C GLU A 327 12.47 -3.67 -21.73
N VAL A 328 11.78 -4.71 -21.25
CA VAL A 328 12.40 -5.76 -20.42
C VAL A 328 13.43 -6.56 -21.22
N THR A 329 13.12 -6.87 -22.49
CA THR A 329 14.07 -7.57 -23.37
C THR A 329 15.32 -6.72 -23.58
N GLU A 330 15.15 -5.41 -23.80
CA GLU A 330 16.22 -4.43 -23.98
C GLU A 330 17.04 -4.26 -22.69
N VAL A 331 16.40 -4.23 -21.51
CA VAL A 331 17.11 -4.20 -20.22
C VAL A 331 17.86 -5.51 -19.98
N LEU A 332 17.27 -6.67 -20.30
CA LEU A 332 17.94 -7.97 -20.19
C LEU A 332 19.07 -8.16 -21.20
N GLU A 333 18.92 -7.64 -22.41
CA GLU A 333 19.97 -7.58 -23.42
C GLU A 333 21.09 -6.64 -22.95
N SER A 334 20.73 -5.46 -22.41
CA SER A 334 21.69 -4.54 -21.79
C SER A 334 22.40 -5.16 -20.59
N ILE A 335 21.71 -5.97 -19.77
CA ILE A 335 22.31 -6.75 -18.68
C ILE A 335 23.27 -7.77 -19.25
N ARG A 336 22.88 -8.55 -20.27
CA ARG A 336 23.75 -9.56 -20.89
C ARG A 336 24.97 -8.95 -21.58
N GLU A 337 24.83 -7.77 -22.15
CA GLU A 337 25.92 -7.00 -22.77
C GLU A 337 26.86 -6.41 -21.71
N ALA A 338 26.31 -5.79 -20.67
CA ALA A 338 27.09 -5.17 -19.59
C ALA A 338 27.69 -6.19 -18.61
N ASP A 339 27.02 -7.32 -18.45
CA ASP A 339 27.32 -8.39 -17.49
C ASP A 339 27.05 -9.78 -18.11
N PRO A 340 27.99 -10.30 -18.93
CA PRO A 340 27.87 -11.63 -19.53
C PRO A 340 27.81 -12.78 -18.52
N GLY A 341 28.17 -12.52 -17.26
CA GLY A 341 28.11 -13.48 -16.15
C GLY A 341 26.78 -13.49 -15.41
N CYS A 342 25.88 -12.55 -15.67
CA CYS A 342 24.57 -12.50 -15.02
C CYS A 342 23.67 -13.65 -15.49
N ILE A 343 23.17 -14.42 -14.52
CA ILE A 343 22.17 -15.45 -14.80
C ILE A 343 20.81 -14.77 -14.95
N VAL A 344 20.31 -14.72 -16.19
CA VAL A 344 18.99 -14.15 -16.47
C VAL A 344 17.90 -15.17 -16.09
N PRO A 345 17.01 -14.83 -15.14
CA PRO A 345 15.91 -15.68 -14.71
C PRO A 345 14.99 -16.12 -15.84
N GLN A 346 14.47 -17.35 -15.74
CA GLN A 346 13.32 -17.78 -16.54
C GLN A 346 12.05 -17.52 -15.73
N VAL A 347 11.17 -16.67 -16.25
CA VAL A 347 9.88 -16.33 -15.60
C VAL A 347 8.77 -16.56 -16.59
N ASP A 348 7.59 -16.92 -16.09
CA ASP A 348 6.41 -17.11 -16.93
C ASP A 348 5.99 -15.77 -17.53
N LYS A 349 6.08 -15.65 -18.86
CA LYS A 349 5.69 -14.43 -19.59
C LYS A 349 4.21 -14.11 -19.46
N SER A 350 3.40 -15.06 -18.99
CA SER A 350 1.99 -14.85 -18.68
C SER A 350 1.76 -14.23 -17.30
N ASP A 351 2.78 -14.20 -16.42
CA ASP A 351 2.70 -13.51 -15.14
C ASP A 351 2.57 -11.99 -15.37
N PRO A 352 1.57 -11.31 -14.77
CA PRO A 352 1.35 -9.87 -14.95
C PRO A 352 2.50 -9.01 -14.42
N TRP A 353 3.41 -9.60 -13.62
CA TRP A 353 4.56 -8.94 -12.99
C TRP A 353 5.91 -9.40 -13.56
N HIS A 354 5.90 -10.12 -14.69
CA HIS A 354 7.08 -10.74 -15.29
C HIS A 354 8.26 -9.77 -15.42
N SER A 355 8.01 -8.52 -15.82
CA SER A 355 9.05 -7.48 -15.99
C SER A 355 9.86 -7.22 -14.73
N ASP A 356 9.18 -6.85 -13.65
CA ASP A 356 9.81 -6.35 -12.44
C ASP A 356 10.50 -7.47 -11.68
N VAL A 357 9.86 -8.64 -11.67
CA VAL A 357 10.36 -9.84 -10.99
C VAL A 357 11.66 -10.31 -11.64
N VAL A 358 11.71 -10.36 -12.97
CA VAL A 358 12.90 -10.76 -13.73
C VAL A 358 14.06 -9.81 -13.46
N VAL A 359 13.83 -8.49 -13.48
CA VAL A 359 14.90 -7.50 -13.23
C VAL A 359 15.45 -7.62 -11.82
N MET A 360 14.59 -7.77 -10.81
CA MET A 360 15.03 -7.94 -9.42
C MET A 360 15.78 -9.24 -9.17
N ALA A 361 15.33 -10.34 -9.77
CA ALA A 361 16.01 -11.63 -9.67
C ALA A 361 17.35 -11.61 -10.44
N ALA A 362 17.43 -10.93 -11.60
CA ALA A 362 18.69 -10.74 -12.32
C ALA A 362 19.69 -9.89 -11.53
N ALA A 363 19.23 -8.83 -10.85
CA ALA A 363 20.11 -7.96 -10.07
C ALA A 363 20.85 -8.69 -8.94
N ILE A 364 20.21 -9.65 -8.29
CA ILE A 364 20.83 -10.48 -7.24
C ILE A 364 21.86 -11.45 -7.82
N GLN A 365 21.57 -11.97 -9.01
CA GLN A 365 22.41 -12.93 -9.74
C GLN A 365 23.40 -12.23 -10.68
N SER A 366 23.68 -10.95 -10.40
CA SER A 366 24.58 -10.12 -11.20
C SER A 366 25.98 -10.02 -10.59
N SER A 367 26.93 -9.72 -11.44
CA SER A 367 28.29 -9.38 -11.07
C SER A 367 28.38 -8.15 -10.16
N LEU A 368 27.42 -7.21 -10.28
CA LEU A 368 27.33 -6.06 -9.39
C LEU A 368 27.00 -6.47 -7.95
N ALA A 369 26.11 -7.45 -7.76
CA ALA A 369 25.80 -7.97 -6.44
C ALA A 369 27.01 -8.71 -5.83
N ILE A 370 27.75 -9.47 -6.64
CA ILE A 370 28.99 -10.13 -6.20
C ILE A 370 30.08 -9.10 -5.87
N ALA A 371 30.27 -8.07 -6.70
CA ALA A 371 31.23 -7.00 -6.44
C ALA A 371 30.88 -6.21 -5.16
N GLN A 372 29.59 -5.92 -4.93
CA GLN A 372 29.13 -5.34 -3.68
C GLN A 372 29.48 -6.24 -2.49
N PHE A 373 29.18 -7.53 -2.58
CA PHE A 373 29.52 -8.50 -1.53
C PHE A 373 31.02 -8.50 -1.21
N VAL A 374 31.88 -8.56 -2.23
CA VAL A 374 33.33 -8.48 -2.07
C VAL A 374 33.75 -7.16 -1.39
N SER A 375 33.16 -6.03 -1.78
CA SER A 375 33.40 -4.73 -1.13
C SER A 375 33.02 -4.76 0.34
N LEU A 376 31.85 -5.32 0.68
CA LEU A 376 31.38 -5.45 2.07
C LEU A 376 32.34 -6.29 2.90
N VAL A 377 32.83 -7.42 2.37
CA VAL A 377 33.80 -8.29 3.05
C VAL A 377 35.12 -7.55 3.28
N ARG A 378 35.64 -6.84 2.26
CA ARG A 378 36.87 -6.03 2.39
C ARG A 378 36.72 -4.91 3.42
N GLU A 379 35.65 -4.12 3.31
CA GLU A 379 35.33 -3.06 4.28
C GLU A 379 35.25 -3.62 5.70
N TRP A 380 34.63 -4.79 5.87
CA TRP A 380 34.53 -5.46 7.16
C TRP A 380 35.90 -5.88 7.71
N ARG A 381 36.73 -6.53 6.90
CA ARG A 381 38.08 -6.96 7.30
C ARG A 381 38.98 -5.77 7.67
N SER A 382 38.89 -4.67 6.94
CA SER A 382 39.65 -3.45 7.24
C SER A 382 39.14 -2.67 8.45
N SER A 383 37.88 -2.87 8.83
CA SER A 383 37.22 -2.10 9.90
C SER A 383 36.96 -2.91 11.19
N HIS A 384 37.35 -4.19 11.21
CA HIS A 384 37.00 -5.16 12.25
C HIS A 384 37.41 -4.71 13.67
N ASP A 385 38.47 -3.91 13.78
CA ASP A 385 38.97 -3.39 15.06
C ASP A 385 38.08 -2.30 15.68
N ASN A 386 37.13 -1.70 14.94
CA ASN A 386 36.40 -0.50 15.38
C ASN A 386 34.87 -0.61 15.46
N ILE A 387 34.21 -1.58 14.83
CA ILE A 387 32.74 -1.53 14.64
C ILE A 387 31.95 -2.20 15.78
N PHE A 388 32.50 -3.19 16.49
CA PHE A 388 31.76 -3.98 17.50
C PHE A 388 32.42 -4.05 18.88
N SER A 389 33.09 -2.98 19.33
CA SER A 389 33.54 -2.87 20.74
C SER A 389 32.39 -2.47 21.69
N CYS A 390 31.27 -3.18 21.65
CA CYS A 390 30.21 -3.01 22.66
C CYS A 390 30.61 -3.72 23.97
N SER A 391 31.57 -3.13 24.68
CA SER A 391 31.87 -3.46 26.06
C SER A 391 30.76 -2.95 26.96
N SER A 392 29.95 -3.85 27.51
CA SER A 392 29.27 -3.57 28.78
C SER A 392 29.14 -4.86 29.58
N ASP A 393 29.52 -4.80 30.86
CA ASP A 393 29.54 -5.93 31.81
C ASP A 393 28.16 -6.49 32.21
N LYS A 394 27.08 -6.17 31.49
CA LYS A 394 25.71 -6.63 31.79
C LYS A 394 25.23 -7.65 30.76
N PRO A 395 24.55 -8.73 31.17
CA PRO A 395 23.94 -9.67 30.24
C PRO A 395 22.86 -8.95 29.42
N LYS A 396 22.99 -8.97 28.09
CA LYS A 396 22.05 -8.35 27.14
C LYS A 396 21.18 -9.43 26.51
N THR A 397 19.91 -9.10 26.28
CA THR A 397 19.05 -9.91 25.42
C THR A 397 19.45 -9.76 23.96
N SER A 398 19.07 -10.73 23.12
CA SER A 398 19.32 -10.68 21.67
C SER A 398 18.71 -9.42 21.01
N VAL A 399 17.59 -8.93 21.52
CA VAL A 399 16.91 -7.71 21.05
C VAL A 399 17.74 -6.46 21.35
N GLU A 400 18.21 -6.31 22.58
CA GLU A 400 19.00 -5.15 23.02
C GLU A 400 20.32 -5.02 22.26
N TYR A 401 20.99 -6.15 22.03
CA TYR A 401 22.22 -6.18 21.24
C TYR A 401 22.00 -5.64 19.80
N GLN A 402 20.90 -6.01 19.13
CA GLN A 402 20.63 -5.49 17.79
C GLN A 402 20.32 -3.99 17.78
N ILE A 403 19.68 -3.47 18.82
CA ILE A 403 19.37 -2.03 18.94
C ILE A 403 20.65 -1.21 19.07
N GLU A 404 21.60 -1.64 19.88
CA GLU A 404 22.89 -0.96 20.02
C GLU A 404 23.68 -0.98 18.70
N CYS A 405 23.67 -2.11 18.00
CA CYS A 405 24.33 -2.23 16.69
C CYS A 405 23.68 -1.29 15.65
N LEU A 406 22.34 -1.12 15.68
CA LEU A 406 21.64 -0.15 14.82
C LEU A 406 22.07 1.30 15.11
N GLN A 407 22.31 1.63 16.38
CA GLN A 407 22.72 2.98 16.80
C GLN A 407 24.18 3.28 16.47
N ALA A 408 25.07 2.27 16.56
CA ALA A 408 26.48 2.39 16.21
C ALA A 408 26.72 2.44 14.68
N SER A 409 25.77 1.97 13.87
CA SER A 409 25.93 1.87 12.42
C SER A 409 25.83 3.21 11.68
N THR A 410 26.84 3.53 10.87
CA THR A 410 26.85 4.76 10.05
C THR A 410 26.17 4.53 8.69
N LYS A 411 24.96 5.09 8.49
CA LYS A 411 24.13 4.92 7.27
C LYS A 411 24.75 5.40 5.94
N ASN A 412 25.90 6.06 5.97
CA ASN A 412 26.51 6.70 4.81
C ASN A 412 27.48 5.80 4.04
N LEU A 413 27.97 4.71 4.66
CA LEU A 413 28.86 3.73 4.02
C LEU A 413 28.08 2.48 3.60
N ALA A 414 28.57 1.75 2.59
CA ALA A 414 27.93 0.53 2.11
C ALA A 414 27.83 -0.53 3.23
N LEU A 415 28.95 -0.81 3.92
CA LEU A 415 28.96 -1.69 5.08
C LEU A 415 27.98 -1.24 6.19
N GLY A 416 27.92 0.06 6.48
CA GLY A 416 27.00 0.58 7.50
C GLY A 416 25.52 0.44 7.10
N LYS A 417 25.18 0.62 5.82
CA LYS A 417 23.82 0.34 5.30
C LYS A 417 23.47 -1.14 5.41
N PHE A 418 24.43 -2.02 5.09
CA PHE A 418 24.25 -3.46 5.24
C PHE A 418 24.02 -3.86 6.69
N ILE A 419 24.86 -3.40 7.63
CA ILE A 419 24.71 -3.69 9.05
C ILE A 419 23.34 -3.24 9.56
N VAL A 420 22.84 -2.06 9.12
CA VAL A 420 21.48 -1.63 9.47
C VAL A 420 20.42 -2.63 8.99
N ARG A 421 20.49 -3.12 7.74
CA ARG A 421 19.54 -4.13 7.23
C ARG A 421 19.66 -5.44 8.02
N LEU A 422 20.88 -5.87 8.32
CA LEU A 422 21.16 -7.10 9.06
C LEU A 422 20.62 -7.03 10.49
N CYS A 423 20.85 -5.93 11.19
CA CYS A 423 20.33 -5.74 12.55
C CYS A 423 18.82 -5.60 12.57
N GLN A 424 18.20 -4.97 11.57
CA GLN A 424 16.74 -4.96 11.42
C GLN A 424 16.19 -6.39 11.29
N MET A 425 16.76 -7.18 10.38
CA MET A 425 16.34 -8.57 10.14
C MET A 425 16.50 -9.42 11.42
N ARG A 426 17.64 -9.33 12.09
CA ARG A 426 17.92 -10.06 13.34
C ARG A 426 17.04 -9.60 14.51
N LEU A 427 16.74 -8.30 14.59
CA LEU A 427 15.80 -7.75 15.57
C LEU A 427 14.40 -8.35 15.38
N ALA A 428 13.94 -8.45 14.14
CA ALA A 428 12.67 -9.10 13.82
C ALA A 428 12.69 -10.61 14.13
N GLN A 429 13.77 -11.33 13.80
CA GLN A 429 13.93 -12.75 14.17
C GLN A 429 13.92 -12.98 15.69
N ALA A 430 14.63 -12.14 16.45
CA ALA A 430 14.64 -12.20 17.91
C ALA A 430 13.24 -11.94 18.48
N ALA A 431 12.51 -10.99 17.89
CA ALA A 431 11.13 -10.69 18.24
C ALA A 431 10.17 -11.87 17.98
N GLU A 432 10.28 -12.54 16.83
CA GLU A 432 9.46 -13.73 16.54
C GLU A 432 9.81 -14.91 17.48
N LYS A 433 11.09 -15.13 17.79
CA LYS A 433 11.51 -16.16 18.77
C LYS A 433 10.93 -15.94 20.16
N ILE A 434 10.79 -14.70 20.60
CA ILE A 434 10.12 -14.36 21.88
C ILE A 434 8.65 -14.75 21.82
N LYS A 435 7.95 -14.44 20.72
CA LYS A 435 6.54 -14.81 20.52
C LYS A 435 6.34 -16.32 20.51
N GLU A 436 7.19 -17.05 19.81
CA GLU A 436 7.14 -18.52 19.75
C GLU A 436 7.32 -19.15 21.13
N ARG A 437 8.34 -18.72 21.89
CA ARG A 437 8.61 -19.24 23.24
C ARG A 437 7.49 -18.93 24.24
N THR A 438 6.82 -17.80 24.09
CA THR A 438 5.78 -17.33 25.01
C THR A 438 4.36 -17.73 24.57
N GLY A 439 4.21 -18.27 23.35
CA GLY A 439 2.89 -18.54 22.75
C GLY A 439 2.07 -17.27 22.45
N LEU A 440 2.68 -16.09 22.52
CA LEU A 440 2.00 -14.81 22.34
C LEU A 440 1.93 -14.43 20.86
N LYS A 441 0.79 -13.88 20.43
CA LYS A 441 0.62 -13.38 19.06
C LYS A 441 1.36 -12.06 18.80
N ARG A 442 1.74 -11.33 19.84
CA ARG A 442 2.46 -10.05 19.81
C ARG A 442 3.37 -9.96 21.04
N ILE A 443 4.50 -9.26 20.91
CA ILE A 443 5.31 -8.88 22.08
C ILE A 443 4.52 -7.87 22.90
N ASP A 444 4.62 -7.97 24.22
CA ASP A 444 3.92 -7.05 25.13
C ASP A 444 4.29 -5.59 24.79
N PRO A 445 3.28 -4.72 24.53
CA PRO A 445 3.51 -3.31 24.23
C PRO A 445 4.29 -2.54 25.31
N SER A 446 4.22 -2.97 26.58
CA SER A 446 4.95 -2.39 27.71
C SER A 446 6.41 -2.85 27.75
N GLU A 447 6.68 -4.10 27.39
CA GLU A 447 8.04 -4.63 27.24
C GLU A 447 8.77 -3.95 26.08
N MET A 448 8.11 -3.80 24.94
CA MET A 448 8.63 -3.05 23.79
C MET A 448 8.87 -1.57 24.11
N GLN A 449 8.01 -0.96 24.94
CA GLN A 449 8.20 0.41 25.40
C GLN A 449 9.42 0.53 26.31
N GLY A 450 9.57 -0.39 27.28
CA GLY A 450 10.71 -0.41 28.19
C GLY A 450 12.05 -0.61 27.45
N ILE A 451 12.09 -1.47 26.43
CA ILE A 451 13.28 -1.66 25.58
C ILE A 451 13.60 -0.38 24.79
N ALA A 452 12.60 0.27 24.20
CA ALA A 452 12.78 1.52 23.45
C ALA A 452 13.33 2.64 24.35
N GLU A 453 12.71 2.84 25.53
CA GLU A 453 13.13 3.84 26.52
C GLU A 453 14.54 3.60 27.04
N LYS A 454 14.88 2.34 27.37
CA LYS A 454 16.20 1.95 27.87
C LYS A 454 17.33 2.32 26.90
N HIS A 455 17.06 2.28 25.60
CA HIS A 455 18.03 2.60 24.56
C HIS A 455 17.84 4.00 23.96
N GLY A 456 17.00 4.86 24.54
CA GLY A 456 16.77 6.22 24.05
C GLY A 456 16.18 6.27 22.63
N MET A 457 15.46 5.23 22.21
CA MET A 457 14.83 5.13 20.90
C MET A 457 13.32 5.40 21.02
N GLU A 458 12.74 6.11 20.07
CA GLU A 458 11.28 6.27 20.04
C GLU A 458 10.59 4.93 19.74
N LYS A 459 9.45 4.66 20.39
CA LYS A 459 8.64 3.45 20.10
C LYS A 459 8.31 3.31 18.61
N ARG A 460 8.00 4.43 17.95
CA ARG A 460 7.70 4.48 16.51
C ARG A 460 8.92 4.10 15.68
N GLU A 461 10.10 4.55 16.07
CA GLU A 461 11.36 4.22 15.40
C GLU A 461 11.68 2.73 15.54
N LEU A 462 11.56 2.16 16.75
CA LEU A 462 11.74 0.73 16.99
C LEU A 462 10.72 -0.10 16.18
N GLY A 463 9.46 0.35 16.14
CA GLY A 463 8.41 -0.24 15.32
C GLY A 463 8.75 -0.28 13.84
N ARG A 464 9.31 0.81 13.29
CA ARG A 464 9.79 0.88 11.90
C ARG A 464 10.94 -0.09 11.65
N HIS A 465 11.92 -0.18 12.56
CA HIS A 465 13.04 -1.12 12.41
C HIS A 465 12.57 -2.59 12.42
N LEU A 466 11.60 -2.92 13.26
CA LEU A 466 10.98 -4.24 13.30
C LEU A 466 10.19 -4.56 12.03
N GLU A 467 9.47 -3.59 11.46
CA GLU A 467 8.74 -3.76 10.21
C GLU A 467 9.70 -3.95 9.03
N GLU A 468 10.73 -3.11 8.91
CA GLU A 468 11.76 -3.26 7.89
C GLU A 468 12.48 -4.61 8.02
N GLY A 469 12.75 -5.06 9.25
CA GLY A 469 13.31 -6.39 9.53
C GLY A 469 12.45 -7.54 9.02
N ARG A 470 11.14 -7.49 9.29
CA ARG A 470 10.19 -8.50 8.78
C ARG A 470 10.14 -8.53 7.26
N TRP A 471 10.28 -7.37 6.61
CA TRP A 471 10.36 -7.31 5.15
C TRP A 471 11.62 -8.01 4.62
N TRP A 472 12.78 -7.77 5.21
CA TRP A 472 14.02 -8.47 4.83
C TRP A 472 13.91 -9.98 5.07
N MET A 473 13.35 -10.41 6.19
CA MET A 473 13.09 -11.84 6.46
C MET A 473 12.22 -12.48 5.37
N LYS A 474 11.12 -11.82 5.00
CA LYS A 474 10.17 -12.34 4.01
C LYS A 474 10.78 -12.34 2.60
N LEU A 475 11.59 -11.33 2.26
CA LEU A 475 12.29 -11.24 0.98
C LEU A 475 13.35 -12.34 0.83
N CYS A 476 14.19 -12.54 1.86
CA CYS A 476 15.20 -13.60 1.84
C CYS A 476 14.55 -15.00 1.78
N GLY A 477 13.40 -15.16 2.42
CA GLY A 477 12.60 -16.39 2.33
C GLY A 477 13.45 -17.63 2.70
N PRO A 478 13.56 -18.64 1.83
CA PRO A 478 14.34 -19.84 2.10
C PRO A 478 15.87 -19.65 1.93
N TYR A 479 16.31 -18.54 1.33
CA TYR A 479 17.73 -18.29 1.03
C TYR A 479 18.38 -17.50 2.17
N GLU A 480 18.86 -18.22 3.20
CA GLU A 480 19.66 -17.61 4.26
C GLU A 480 20.95 -16.98 3.69
N GLY A 481 21.38 -15.83 4.20
CA GLY A 481 22.56 -15.14 3.67
C GLY A 481 22.33 -14.39 2.35
N LEU A 482 21.09 -14.24 1.87
CA LEU A 482 20.81 -13.44 0.67
C LEU A 482 21.04 -11.93 0.86
N LEU A 483 20.91 -11.44 2.09
CA LEU A 483 20.88 -10.01 2.42
C LEU A 483 22.08 -9.17 1.92
N PRO A 484 23.34 -9.65 1.94
CA PRO A 484 24.51 -8.92 1.42
C PRO A 484 24.47 -8.67 -0.09
N PHE A 485 23.74 -9.49 -0.83
CA PHE A 485 23.64 -9.43 -2.29
C PHE A 485 22.49 -8.55 -2.77
N LEU A 486 21.62 -8.10 -1.86
CA LEU A 486 20.63 -7.06 -2.17
C LEU A 486 21.33 -5.71 -2.31
N LEU A 487 21.29 -5.13 -3.50
CA LEU A 487 21.97 -3.86 -3.80
C LEU A 487 21.64 -2.74 -2.78
N LEU A 488 22.68 -2.06 -2.29
CA LEU A 488 22.64 -1.07 -1.20
C LEU A 488 22.58 0.38 -1.70
N THR A 489 22.94 0.61 -2.96
CA THR A 489 22.91 1.90 -3.66
C THR A 489 21.75 1.91 -4.65
N PRO A 490 20.67 2.67 -4.38
CA PRO A 490 19.48 2.68 -5.23
C PRO A 490 19.48 3.73 -6.34
N ASP A 491 20.58 4.49 -6.54
CA ASP A 491 20.59 5.65 -7.43
C ASP A 491 21.65 5.50 -8.54
N ASN A 492 21.19 5.16 -9.74
CA ASN A 492 21.88 5.35 -11.04
C ASN A 492 22.97 4.35 -11.49
N GLU A 493 23.04 3.14 -10.94
CA GLU A 493 23.85 2.09 -11.57
C GLU A 493 22.97 1.29 -12.54
N ALA A 494 23.03 1.69 -13.81
CA ALA A 494 22.57 0.84 -14.90
C ALA A 494 23.24 -0.53 -14.77
N PRO A 495 22.55 -1.64 -15.06
CA PRO A 495 21.30 -1.72 -15.83
C PRO A 495 20.00 -1.91 -15.03
N PHE A 496 20.03 -1.98 -13.69
CA PHE A 496 18.87 -2.47 -12.92
C PHE A 496 17.88 -1.38 -12.42
N ASP A 497 18.35 -0.16 -12.09
CA ASP A 497 17.54 0.96 -11.53
C ASP A 497 16.56 0.58 -10.39
N ILE A 498 16.92 -0.40 -9.55
CA ILE A 498 16.07 -0.88 -8.45
C ILE A 498 16.18 0.03 -7.23
N LYS A 499 15.05 0.60 -6.80
CA LYS A 499 14.96 1.45 -5.61
C LYS A 499 14.55 0.64 -4.39
N LYS A 500 14.88 1.14 -3.19
CA LYS A 500 14.50 0.52 -1.90
C LYS A 500 13.01 0.17 -1.80
N LYS A 501 12.13 1.01 -2.37
CA LYS A 501 10.68 0.82 -2.41
C LYS A 501 10.23 -0.34 -3.30
N ASP A 502 11.01 -0.72 -4.30
CA ASP A 502 10.62 -1.75 -5.25
C ASP A 502 10.76 -3.14 -4.60
N TRP A 503 11.76 -3.32 -3.73
CA TRP A 503 11.84 -4.46 -2.81
C TRP A 503 10.63 -4.55 -1.85
N TYR A 504 10.11 -3.41 -1.38
CA TYR A 504 8.91 -3.40 -0.53
C TYR A 504 7.65 -3.81 -1.28
N HIS A 505 7.49 -3.30 -2.50
CA HIS A 505 6.39 -3.70 -3.36
C HIS A 505 6.43 -5.20 -3.63
N LEU A 506 7.62 -5.76 -3.90
CA LEU A 506 7.82 -7.20 -4.09
C LEU A 506 7.32 -8.01 -2.88
N VAL A 507 7.71 -7.61 -1.66
CA VAL A 507 7.32 -8.31 -0.42
C VAL A 507 5.84 -8.14 -0.06
N SER A 508 5.20 -7.05 -0.49
CA SER A 508 3.80 -6.74 -0.19
C SER A 508 2.78 -7.56 -1.00
N VAL A 509 3.20 -8.14 -2.12
CA VAL A 509 2.34 -8.93 -3.02
C VAL A 509 2.83 -10.37 -3.04
N ASP A 510 2.13 -11.27 -2.33
CA ASP A 510 2.58 -12.67 -2.13
C ASP A 510 2.82 -13.42 -3.44
N ALA A 511 1.95 -13.25 -4.45
CA ALA A 511 2.14 -13.87 -5.76
C ALA A 511 3.41 -13.36 -6.47
N LYS A 512 3.74 -12.06 -6.33
CA LYS A 512 4.95 -11.46 -6.92
C LYS A 512 6.20 -11.97 -6.21
N LEU A 513 6.15 -12.08 -4.88
CA LEU A 513 7.24 -12.64 -4.08
C LEU A 513 7.49 -14.12 -4.41
N GLN A 514 6.43 -14.92 -4.55
CA GLN A 514 6.54 -16.32 -4.96
C GLN A 514 7.12 -16.45 -6.38
N ALA A 515 6.65 -15.63 -7.32
CA ALA A 515 7.22 -15.58 -8.66
C ALA A 515 8.72 -15.25 -8.59
N PHE A 516 9.12 -14.26 -7.80
CA PHE A 516 10.52 -13.91 -7.58
C PHE A 516 11.33 -15.07 -7.00
N HIS A 517 10.87 -15.74 -5.94
CA HIS A 517 11.60 -16.89 -5.38
C HIS A 517 11.74 -18.03 -6.40
N ARG A 518 10.72 -18.29 -7.22
CA ARG A 518 10.81 -19.27 -8.33
C ARG A 518 11.77 -18.86 -9.45
N SER A 519 12.09 -17.57 -9.55
CA SER A 519 12.93 -17.00 -10.60
C SER A 519 14.43 -17.07 -10.27
N LEU A 520 14.78 -17.40 -9.04
CA LEU A 520 16.16 -17.48 -8.61
C LEU A 520 16.72 -18.88 -8.91
N ASP A 521 17.86 -18.96 -9.61
CA ASP A 521 18.46 -20.25 -10.00
C ASP A 521 18.96 -21.04 -8.77
N GLU A 522 18.47 -22.26 -8.58
CA GLU A 522 18.71 -23.00 -7.33
C GLU A 522 20.20 -23.27 -7.05
N GLU A 523 20.99 -23.64 -8.07
CA GLU A 523 22.42 -23.95 -7.88
C GLU A 523 23.23 -22.69 -7.58
N HIS A 524 23.00 -21.62 -8.35
CA HIS A 524 23.65 -20.34 -8.15
C HIS A 524 23.27 -19.70 -6.81
N MET A 525 21.98 -19.76 -6.45
CA MET A 525 21.49 -19.24 -5.19
C MET A 525 22.04 -19.97 -3.98
N GLN A 526 22.32 -21.28 -4.08
CA GLN A 526 22.95 -22.00 -2.99
C GLN A 526 24.35 -21.42 -2.70
N LYS A 527 25.15 -21.15 -3.74
CA LYS A 527 26.49 -20.55 -3.59
C LYS A 527 26.41 -19.13 -3.00
N ILE A 528 25.47 -18.31 -3.46
CA ILE A 528 25.18 -16.98 -2.91
C ILE A 528 24.80 -17.07 -1.43
N SER A 529 23.84 -17.93 -1.11
CA SER A 529 23.36 -18.18 0.24
C SER A 529 24.50 -18.58 1.18
N ASP A 530 25.31 -19.57 0.77
CA ASP A 530 26.43 -20.07 1.56
C ASP A 530 27.48 -18.98 1.84
N ALA A 531 27.89 -18.23 0.82
CA ALA A 531 28.86 -17.15 0.98
C ALA A 531 28.33 -16.03 1.88
N GLY A 532 27.06 -15.65 1.70
CA GLY A 532 26.41 -14.65 2.54
C GLY A 532 26.27 -15.08 4.00
N GLN A 533 25.93 -16.35 4.25
CA GLN A 533 25.90 -16.92 5.60
C GLN A 533 27.28 -16.91 6.26
N ILE A 534 28.33 -17.26 5.51
CA ILE A 534 29.70 -17.20 6.00
C ILE A 534 30.05 -15.77 6.41
N PHE A 535 29.76 -14.78 5.56
CA PHE A 535 30.02 -13.37 5.89
C PHE A 535 29.22 -12.88 7.10
N GLU A 536 27.93 -13.20 7.16
CA GLU A 536 27.09 -12.90 8.32
C GLU A 536 27.59 -13.58 9.61
N GLY A 537 28.19 -14.77 9.50
CA GLY A 537 28.84 -15.51 10.57
C GLY A 537 30.18 -14.90 10.99
N MET A 538 30.97 -14.36 10.06
CA MET A 538 32.19 -13.58 10.38
C MET A 538 31.83 -12.38 11.26
N MET A 539 30.70 -11.73 11.01
CA MET A 539 30.21 -10.62 11.84
C MET A 539 29.78 -11.03 13.25
N ARG A 540 29.50 -12.32 13.46
CA ARG A 540 29.17 -12.90 14.77
C ARG A 540 30.40 -13.53 15.44
N LEU A 541 31.58 -13.46 14.81
CA LEU A 541 32.79 -14.18 15.23
C LEU A 541 32.60 -15.71 15.23
N GLU A 542 31.62 -16.21 14.48
CA GLU A 542 31.29 -17.64 14.36
C GLU A 542 32.04 -18.33 13.21
N SER A 543 32.68 -17.54 12.33
CA SER A 543 33.43 -18.03 11.18
C SER A 543 34.73 -17.26 11.02
N SER A 544 35.84 -17.98 10.90
CA SER A 544 37.17 -17.45 10.57
C SER A 544 37.56 -17.71 9.11
N LYS A 545 36.68 -18.33 8.32
CA LYS A 545 36.95 -18.70 6.93
C LYS A 545 37.34 -17.47 6.10
N ARG A 546 38.12 -17.69 5.04
CA ARG A 546 38.45 -16.68 4.04
C ARG A 546 37.94 -17.12 2.68
N PHE A 547 37.55 -16.17 1.85
CA PHE A 547 37.24 -16.43 0.45
C PHE A 547 38.53 -16.58 -0.36
N GLN A 548 38.52 -17.41 -1.40
CA GLN A 548 39.71 -17.67 -2.24
C GLN A 548 40.34 -16.37 -2.78
N TRP A 549 39.52 -15.43 -3.22
CA TRP A 549 39.99 -14.13 -3.72
C TRP A 549 40.60 -13.21 -2.65
N GLU A 550 40.45 -13.51 -1.35
CA GLU A 550 41.15 -12.79 -0.30
C GLU A 550 42.66 -13.11 -0.31
N GLU A 551 43.08 -14.20 -0.97
CA GLU A 551 44.49 -14.62 -1.10
C GLU A 551 45.12 -14.28 -2.46
N GLU A 552 44.29 -13.94 -3.45
CA GLU A 552 44.72 -13.59 -4.81
C GLU A 552 44.90 -12.06 -4.97
N GLU A 553 46.03 -11.61 -5.50
CA GLU A 553 46.37 -10.17 -5.60
C GLU A 553 45.45 -9.36 -6.54
N LYS A 554 44.60 -10.00 -7.36
CA LYS A 554 43.76 -9.33 -8.36
C LYS A 554 42.36 -9.91 -8.43
N PHE A 555 41.37 -9.08 -8.11
CA PHE A 555 39.95 -9.34 -8.35
C PHE A 555 39.58 -8.87 -9.75
N ASP A 556 39.16 -9.78 -10.62
CA ASP A 556 38.64 -9.46 -11.95
C ASP A 556 37.11 -9.48 -11.94
N THR A 557 36.50 -8.29 -11.89
CA THR A 557 35.04 -8.08 -11.97
C THR A 557 34.41 -8.53 -13.28
N GLN A 558 35.20 -8.96 -14.27
CA GLN A 558 34.73 -9.39 -15.60
C GLN A 558 35.01 -10.87 -15.89
N ALA A 559 35.49 -11.65 -14.90
CA ALA A 559 35.73 -13.07 -15.08
C ALA A 559 34.42 -13.82 -15.39
N LYS A 560 34.47 -14.76 -16.35
CA LYS A 560 33.29 -15.49 -16.84
C LYS A 560 32.63 -16.42 -15.82
N ASN A 561 33.29 -16.73 -14.70
CA ASN A 561 32.78 -17.68 -13.70
C ASN A 561 32.80 -17.08 -12.28
N GLN A 562 32.03 -16.01 -12.07
CA GLN A 562 32.09 -15.22 -10.84
C GLN A 562 31.65 -15.97 -9.57
N THR A 563 30.94 -17.08 -9.72
CA THR A 563 30.61 -17.96 -8.58
C THR A 563 31.82 -18.64 -7.97
N GLU A 564 32.94 -18.79 -8.69
CA GLU A 564 34.17 -19.33 -8.11
C GLU A 564 34.67 -18.44 -6.96
N TYR A 565 34.43 -17.12 -7.04
CA TYR A 565 34.75 -16.17 -5.98
C TYR A 565 33.95 -16.35 -4.68
N LEU A 566 32.85 -17.10 -4.72
CA LEU A 566 32.07 -17.40 -3.52
C LEU A 566 32.65 -18.59 -2.74
N SER A 567 33.66 -19.27 -3.29
CA SER A 567 34.34 -20.40 -2.67
C SER A 567 35.26 -19.94 -1.54
N THR A 568 35.27 -20.69 -0.43
CA THR A 568 36.15 -20.43 0.70
C THR A 568 37.35 -21.35 0.75
N VAL A 569 38.46 -20.85 1.27
CA VAL A 569 39.60 -21.63 1.77
C VAL A 569 39.46 -21.83 3.28
N VAL A 570 40.09 -22.89 3.78
CA VAL A 570 40.07 -23.27 5.20
C VAL A 570 40.91 -22.31 6.03
#